data_AF-A0A1F8MI49-F1
#
_entry.id   AF-A0A1F8MI49-F1
#
_cell.length_a   1.000
_cell.length_b   1.000
_cell.length_c   1.000
_cell.angle_alpha   90.00
_cell.angle_beta   90.00
_cell.angle_gamma   90.00
#
_symmetry.space_group_name_H-M   'P 1'
#
loop_
_entity.id
_entity.type
_entity.pdbx_description
1 polymer ?
#
loop_
_entity_poly.entity_id
_entity_poly.type
_entity_poly.pdbx_seq_one_letter_code
_entity_poly.pdbx_strand_id
1 'polypeptide(L)'
;MFKVKATVIGFDKDEKKYPCHFRYKIGEEIIYDGETITGRVCPSMAPVLGRAFNDLLASGGRHKEGEPPGSYFPFWHSPLSIYDPACKKYDGVGFRPTPERPEEDYKFIADETLFDTPPGGKYNIGQGTEKRAFSLVCGDKHTLARFKVEAFDLADKGDSLPYYRRGMSILNKIIIRPGIPVDNILGEFSTDEINNIYPILGQNIIAVLVGELELMGYVEVADGKANATEKGQQKLAAFKKSLTKEERKALKL
;
A
#
# COMPACT_ATOMS: atom_id res chain seq x y z
N MET A 1 -0.98 0.38 0.06
CA MET A 1 0.39 0.28 0.56
C MET A 1 0.92 -1.13 0.33
N PHE A 2 2.22 -1.34 0.49
CA PHE A 2 2.88 -2.57 0.06
C PHE A 2 3.58 -3.33 1.19
N LYS A 3 3.51 -4.66 1.15
CA LYS A 3 4.47 -5.51 1.88
C LYS A 3 5.83 -5.37 1.21
N VAL A 4 6.87 -5.22 2.03
CA VAL A 4 8.24 -4.99 1.58
C VAL A 4 9.11 -6.14 2.06
N LYS A 5 10.02 -6.59 1.20
CA LYS A 5 10.96 -7.66 1.50
C LYS A 5 12.38 -7.21 1.21
N ALA A 6 13.27 -7.41 2.17
CA ALA A 6 14.71 -7.34 1.98
C ALA A 6 15.30 -8.76 1.94
N THR A 7 15.98 -9.11 0.87
CA THR A 7 16.69 -10.39 0.71
C THR A 7 18.19 -10.14 0.69
N VAL A 8 18.95 -10.89 1.49
CA VAL A 8 20.42 -10.89 1.40
C VAL A 8 20.83 -11.55 0.08
N ILE A 9 21.43 -10.79 -0.82
CA ILE A 9 21.80 -11.28 -2.16
C ILE A 9 23.30 -11.57 -2.30
N GLY A 10 24.12 -11.16 -1.34
CA GLY A 10 25.56 -11.39 -1.40
C GLY A 10 26.37 -10.60 -0.39
N PHE A 11 27.68 -10.73 -0.53
CA PHE A 11 28.69 -9.95 0.17
C PHE A 11 29.65 -9.41 -0.88
N ASP A 12 29.94 -8.11 -0.83
CA ASP A 12 30.81 -7.50 -1.86
C ASP A 12 32.30 -7.74 -1.60
N LYS A 13 32.65 -8.38 -0.47
CA LYS A 13 34.03 -8.70 -0.07
C LYS A 13 34.14 -10.12 0.47
N ASP A 14 35.38 -10.51 0.79
CA ASP A 14 35.73 -11.84 1.26
C ASP A 14 35.16 -12.13 2.66
N GLU A 15 33.92 -12.65 2.68
CA GLU A 15 33.21 -13.07 3.88
C GLU A 15 33.89 -14.26 4.58
N LYS A 16 34.68 -15.07 3.86
CA LYS A 16 35.41 -16.18 4.49
C LYS A 16 36.55 -15.67 5.36
N LYS A 17 37.25 -14.61 4.90
CA LYS A 17 38.32 -13.97 5.66
C LYS A 17 37.80 -13.05 6.76
N TYR A 18 36.75 -12.28 6.48
CA TYR A 18 36.11 -11.36 7.42
C TYR A 18 34.60 -11.61 7.43
N PRO A 19 34.12 -12.53 8.28
CA PRO A 19 32.72 -12.91 8.27
C PRO A 19 31.82 -11.80 8.79
N CYS A 20 30.58 -11.75 8.26
CA CYS A 20 29.56 -10.89 8.82
C CYS A 20 29.37 -11.22 10.31
N HIS A 21 29.59 -10.25 11.21
CA HIS A 21 29.42 -10.47 12.65
C HIS A 21 27.97 -10.80 13.03
N PHE A 22 27.01 -10.26 12.28
CA PHE A 22 25.60 -10.62 12.44
C PHE A 22 25.27 -11.98 11.80
N ARG A 23 26.19 -12.56 11.03
CA ARG A 23 26.07 -13.88 10.39
C ARG A 23 24.82 -13.97 9.52
N TYR A 24 24.61 -12.96 8.68
CA TYR A 24 23.64 -13.05 7.59
C TYR A 24 24.03 -14.20 6.65
N LYS A 25 23.04 -14.79 5.99
CA LYS A 25 23.25 -15.77 4.93
C LYS A 25 22.55 -15.31 3.65
N ILE A 26 23.14 -15.61 2.51
CA ILE A 26 22.50 -15.36 1.21
C ILE A 26 21.15 -16.08 1.18
N GLY A 27 20.11 -15.38 0.75
CA GLY A 27 18.73 -15.86 0.75
C GLY A 27 17.96 -15.61 2.04
N GLU A 28 18.58 -15.11 3.12
CA GLU A 28 17.81 -14.68 4.30
C GLU A 28 16.92 -13.50 3.95
N GLU A 29 15.68 -13.54 4.46
CA GLU A 29 14.65 -12.55 4.19
C GLU A 29 14.25 -11.80 5.47
N ILE A 30 14.00 -10.51 5.31
CA ILE A 30 13.37 -9.65 6.31
C ILE A 30 12.13 -9.07 5.64
N ILE A 31 10.96 -9.30 6.23
CA ILE A 31 9.67 -8.92 5.67
C ILE A 31 9.04 -7.89 6.59
N TYR A 32 8.60 -6.78 6.01
CA TYR A 32 7.69 -5.83 6.64
C TYR A 32 6.31 -5.96 5.99
N ASP A 33 5.29 -6.31 6.76
CA ASP A 33 3.94 -6.57 6.25
C ASP A 33 2.95 -5.41 6.45
N GLY A 34 3.46 -4.23 6.80
CA GLY A 34 2.67 -3.02 7.13
C GLY A 34 2.45 -2.85 8.63
N GLU A 35 2.70 -3.88 9.45
CA GLU A 35 2.54 -3.84 10.91
C GLU A 35 3.75 -4.43 11.63
N THR A 36 4.24 -5.58 11.16
CA THR A 36 5.29 -6.35 11.81
C THR A 36 6.51 -6.50 10.90
N ILE A 37 7.69 -6.48 11.51
CA ILE A 37 8.94 -6.85 10.84
C ILE A 37 9.32 -8.25 11.30
N THR A 38 9.33 -9.20 10.37
CA THR A 38 9.72 -10.59 10.62
C THR A 38 11.05 -10.89 9.93
N GLY A 39 11.96 -11.56 10.64
CA GLY A 39 13.31 -11.87 10.16
C GLY A 39 14.39 -11.30 11.07
N ARG A 40 15.65 -11.57 10.74
CA ARG A 40 16.80 -11.15 11.56
C ARG A 40 17.27 -9.77 11.13
N VAL A 41 17.12 -8.77 11.99
CA VAL A 41 17.54 -7.38 11.69
C VAL A 41 18.83 -7.05 12.45
N CYS A 42 19.91 -6.80 11.73
CA CYS A 42 21.16 -6.31 12.30
C CYS A 42 20.97 -4.87 12.79
N PRO A 43 21.40 -4.52 14.01
CA PRO A 43 21.29 -3.15 14.53
C PRO A 43 21.92 -2.10 13.60
N SER A 44 23.03 -2.42 12.94
CA SER A 44 23.70 -1.51 11.98
C SER A 44 22.93 -1.32 10.67
N MET A 45 22.09 -2.29 10.30
CA MET A 45 21.25 -2.22 9.09
C MET A 45 19.86 -1.65 9.38
N ALA A 46 19.39 -1.70 10.63
CA ALA A 46 18.04 -1.29 10.99
C ALA A 46 17.66 0.13 10.51
N PRO A 47 18.52 1.17 10.63
CA PRO A 47 18.16 2.52 10.19
C PRO A 47 17.98 2.64 8.68
N VAL A 48 18.78 1.94 7.87
CA VAL A 48 18.70 2.01 6.40
C VAL A 48 17.58 1.13 5.86
N LEU A 49 17.34 -0.02 6.50
CA LEU A 49 16.17 -0.86 6.21
C LEU A 49 14.87 -0.13 6.54
N GLY A 50 14.80 0.56 7.67
CA GLY A 50 13.61 1.30 8.08
C GLY A 50 13.19 2.37 7.07
N ARG A 51 14.16 3.15 6.53
CA ARG A 51 13.86 4.13 5.46
C ARG A 51 13.38 3.45 4.19
N ALA A 52 14.10 2.43 3.72
CA ALA A 52 13.71 1.68 2.51
C ALA A 52 12.33 1.03 2.65
N PHE A 53 12.01 0.48 3.82
CA PHE A 53 10.70 -0.10 4.11
C PHE A 53 9.59 0.95 4.08
N ASN A 54 9.81 2.13 4.67
CA ASN A 54 8.82 3.20 4.62
C ASN A 54 8.57 3.69 3.18
N ASP A 55 9.62 3.92 2.40
CA ASP A 55 9.50 4.45 1.05
C ASP A 55 8.80 3.45 0.11
N LEU A 56 9.12 2.16 0.24
CA LEU A 56 8.50 1.09 -0.54
C LEU A 56 7.09 0.73 -0.02
N LEU A 57 6.81 0.86 1.28
CA LEU A 57 5.45 0.73 1.83
C LEU A 57 4.52 1.75 1.19
N ALA A 58 4.97 3.00 1.07
CA ALA A 58 4.19 4.10 0.53
C ALA A 58 3.95 3.97 -0.98
N SER A 59 5.01 3.71 -1.73
CA SER A 59 5.03 3.90 -3.19
C SER A 59 5.20 2.62 -4.00
N GLY A 60 5.63 1.53 -3.36
CA GLY A 60 5.97 0.29 -4.05
C GLY A 60 7.15 0.40 -5.01
N GLY A 61 7.90 1.52 -4.94
CA GLY A 61 9.04 1.82 -5.82
C GLY A 61 8.70 2.73 -7.00
N ARG A 62 7.44 3.16 -7.15
CA ARG A 62 6.94 3.93 -8.31
C ARG A 62 7.18 5.43 -8.27
N HIS A 63 7.53 5.98 -7.11
CA HIS A 63 7.95 7.38 -6.99
C HIS A 63 9.22 7.60 -7.81
N LYS A 64 9.42 8.80 -8.36
CA LYS A 64 10.67 9.18 -9.03
C LYS A 64 11.67 9.79 -8.05
N GLU A 65 12.93 9.90 -8.47
CA GLU A 65 13.91 10.67 -7.71
C GLU A 65 13.46 12.13 -7.58
N GLY A 66 13.51 12.66 -6.36
CA GLY A 66 12.99 14.00 -6.04
C GLY A 66 11.50 14.05 -5.71
N GLU A 67 10.73 12.99 -5.94
CA GLU A 67 9.33 12.89 -5.51
C GLU A 67 9.24 12.33 -4.08
N PRO A 68 8.51 12.96 -3.16
CA PRO A 68 8.27 12.39 -1.83
C PRO A 68 7.52 11.06 -1.95
N PRO A 69 8.08 9.92 -1.49
CA PRO A 69 7.40 8.62 -1.60
C PRO A 69 6.04 8.61 -0.91
N GLY A 70 5.91 9.41 0.15
CA GLY A 70 4.68 9.53 0.91
C GLY A 70 3.49 10.12 0.14
N SER A 71 3.70 10.80 -1.00
CA SER A 71 2.59 11.30 -1.83
C SER A 71 1.65 10.18 -2.31
N TYR A 72 2.13 8.93 -2.29
CA TYR A 72 1.39 7.73 -2.62
C TYR A 72 0.68 7.07 -1.43
N PHE A 73 0.83 7.56 -0.20
CA PHE A 73 0.11 7.02 0.95
C PHE A 73 -1.40 7.27 0.80
N PRO A 74 -2.24 6.22 0.75
CA PRO A 74 -3.69 6.39 0.70
C PRO A 74 -4.25 7.23 1.86
N PHE A 75 -3.62 7.17 3.03
CA PHE A 75 -3.98 7.96 4.21
C PHE A 75 -3.98 9.47 3.94
N TRP A 76 -3.00 9.96 3.17
CA TRP A 76 -2.92 11.38 2.82
C TRP A 76 -4.01 11.83 1.84
N HIS A 77 -4.78 10.87 1.30
CA HIS A 77 -5.92 11.11 0.42
C HIS A 77 -7.25 10.71 1.07
N SER A 78 -7.27 10.52 2.39
CA SER A 78 -8.47 10.22 3.17
C SER A 78 -8.84 11.41 4.07
N PRO A 79 -10.13 11.74 4.20
CA PRO A 79 -10.63 12.57 5.28
C PRO A 79 -10.35 11.96 6.66
N LEU A 80 -10.56 12.77 7.70
CA LEU A 80 -10.42 12.36 9.10
C LEU A 80 -11.35 11.20 9.46
N SER A 81 -11.03 10.55 10.58
CA SER A 81 -11.84 9.47 11.13
C SER A 81 -11.79 9.46 12.65
N ILE A 82 -12.80 8.83 13.24
CA ILE A 82 -12.85 8.55 14.67
C ILE A 82 -12.94 7.05 14.89
N TYR A 83 -12.43 6.59 16.03
CA TYR A 83 -12.52 5.19 16.39
C TYR A 83 -13.97 4.82 16.75
N ASP A 84 -14.48 3.79 16.08
CA ASP A 84 -15.77 3.14 16.29
C ASP A 84 -15.61 1.62 16.08
N PRO A 85 -15.58 0.81 17.15
CA PRO A 85 -15.44 -0.65 17.06
C PRO A 85 -16.50 -1.32 16.18
N ALA A 86 -17.70 -0.75 16.05
CA ALA A 86 -18.76 -1.32 15.22
C ALA A 86 -18.41 -1.27 13.72
N CYS A 87 -17.47 -0.40 13.33
CA CYS A 87 -16.99 -0.28 11.96
C CYS A 87 -15.95 -1.34 11.56
N LYS A 88 -15.44 -2.16 12.50
CA LYS A 88 -14.45 -3.23 12.22
C LYS A 88 -14.87 -4.18 11.11
N LYS A 89 -16.17 -4.46 11.00
CA LYS A 89 -16.70 -5.32 9.94
C LYS A 89 -16.47 -4.75 8.53
N TYR A 90 -16.28 -3.45 8.40
CA TYR A 90 -15.98 -2.79 7.14
C TYR A 90 -14.47 -2.65 6.95
N ASP A 91 -13.78 -1.92 7.82
CA ASP A 91 -12.37 -1.51 7.60
C ASP A 91 -11.33 -2.46 8.24
N GLY A 92 -11.77 -3.37 9.10
CA GLY A 92 -10.95 -4.34 9.82
C GLY A 92 -10.32 -3.82 11.11
N VAL A 93 -10.38 -2.52 11.38
CA VAL A 93 -9.69 -1.86 12.50
C VAL A 93 -10.66 -1.18 13.45
N GLY A 94 -11.72 -0.56 12.91
CA GLY A 94 -12.79 0.09 13.68
C GLY A 94 -12.74 1.60 13.58
N PHE A 95 -12.63 2.16 12.37
CA PHE A 95 -12.72 3.59 12.12
C PHE A 95 -13.99 3.93 11.35
N ARG A 96 -14.62 5.02 11.79
CA ARG A 96 -15.72 5.68 11.07
C ARG A 96 -15.19 6.99 10.50
N PRO A 97 -15.39 7.26 9.20
CA PRO A 97 -14.95 8.52 8.63
C PRO A 97 -15.77 9.70 9.19
N THR A 98 -15.13 10.87 9.25
CA THR A 98 -15.76 12.15 9.57
C THR A 98 -15.58 13.08 8.37
N PRO A 99 -16.64 13.33 7.58
CA PRO A 99 -16.54 14.15 6.37
C PRO A 99 -16.34 15.64 6.67
N GLU A 100 -16.53 16.05 7.93
CA GLU A 100 -16.38 17.43 8.37
C GLU A 100 -14.91 17.86 8.33
N ARG A 101 -14.67 19.07 7.82
CA ARG A 101 -13.35 19.70 7.86
C ARG A 101 -12.99 19.98 9.32
N PRO A 102 -11.80 19.59 9.80
CA PRO A 102 -11.38 19.93 11.15
C PRO A 102 -11.26 21.45 11.30
N GLU A 103 -11.64 21.96 12.47
CA GLU A 103 -11.40 23.37 12.85
C GLU A 103 -9.90 23.64 13.15
N GLU A 104 -9.14 22.59 13.42
CA GLU A 104 -7.73 22.66 13.79
C GLU A 104 -6.82 22.78 12.55
N ASP A 105 -5.77 23.60 12.65
CA ASP A 105 -4.72 23.75 11.62
C ASP A 105 -3.91 22.45 11.48
N TYR A 106 -4.43 21.52 10.67
CA TYR A 106 -3.74 20.28 10.36
C TYR A 106 -2.60 20.55 9.37
N LYS A 107 -1.35 20.50 9.87
CA LYS A 107 -0.13 20.68 9.06
C LYS A 107 0.09 19.63 7.95
N PHE A 108 -0.73 18.57 7.92
CA PHE A 108 -0.55 17.41 7.03
C PHE A 108 -1.80 17.05 6.20
N ILE A 109 -2.67 18.01 5.90
CA ILE A 109 -3.66 17.82 4.82
C ILE A 109 -2.91 17.98 3.49
N ALA A 110 -2.59 16.87 2.84
CA ALA A 110 -1.83 16.86 1.58
C ALA A 110 -2.60 17.49 0.41
N ASP A 111 -3.93 17.56 0.52
CA ASP A 111 -4.81 18.20 -0.44
C ASP A 111 -6.02 18.80 0.28
N GLU A 112 -6.15 20.13 0.32
CA GLU A 112 -7.28 20.79 0.98
C GLU A 112 -8.63 20.49 0.31
N THR A 113 -8.60 20.01 -0.94
CA THR A 113 -9.81 19.58 -1.67
C THR A 113 -10.30 18.20 -1.20
N LEU A 114 -9.65 17.55 -0.23
CA LEU A 114 -10.13 16.29 0.39
C LEU A 114 -11.46 16.43 1.12
N PHE A 115 -11.93 17.65 1.34
CA PHE A 115 -13.25 17.94 1.92
C PHE A 115 -14.26 18.45 0.87
N ASP A 116 -13.85 18.56 -0.40
CA ASP A 116 -14.74 18.93 -1.51
C ASP A 116 -15.63 17.76 -1.90
N THR A 117 -16.65 18.04 -2.72
CA THR A 117 -17.56 17.02 -3.25
C THR A 117 -17.43 16.93 -4.78
N PRO A 118 -16.75 15.91 -5.35
CA PRO A 118 -16.03 14.81 -4.69
C PRO A 118 -14.65 15.23 -4.16
N PRO A 119 -14.11 14.50 -3.17
CA PRO A 119 -12.85 14.89 -2.53
C PRO A 119 -11.63 14.60 -3.41
N GLY A 120 -10.64 15.50 -3.38
CA GLY A 120 -9.35 15.35 -4.06
C GLY A 120 -9.35 15.83 -5.52
N GLY A 121 -9.65 17.12 -5.76
CA GLY A 121 -9.67 17.76 -7.07
C GLY A 121 -8.29 18.06 -7.68
N LYS A 122 -7.18 17.87 -6.95
CA LYS A 122 -5.82 17.99 -7.48
C LYS A 122 -5.10 16.64 -7.46
N TYR A 123 -4.78 16.15 -8.65
CA TYR A 123 -4.07 14.90 -8.84
C TYR A 123 -2.56 15.10 -8.61
N ASN A 124 -2.11 14.97 -7.37
CA ASN A 124 -0.70 15.17 -6.99
C ASN A 124 0.18 13.90 -7.12
N ILE A 125 -0.33 12.84 -7.75
CA ILE A 125 0.40 11.58 -7.94
C ILE A 125 0.83 11.42 -9.40
N GLY A 126 2.09 11.04 -9.63
CA GLY A 126 2.56 10.68 -10.98
C GLY A 126 1.99 9.33 -11.43
N GLN A 127 1.77 9.15 -12.74
CA GLN A 127 1.37 7.89 -13.40
C GLN A 127 2.45 6.78 -13.34
N GLY A 128 3.40 6.86 -12.41
CA GLY A 128 4.51 5.91 -12.33
C GLY A 128 4.00 4.49 -12.14
N THR A 129 4.26 3.61 -13.12
CA THR A 129 4.02 2.17 -13.05
C THR A 129 5.30 1.37 -12.88
N GLU A 130 6.46 2.04 -12.88
CA GLU A 130 7.76 1.38 -12.74
C GLU A 130 7.98 0.91 -11.30
N LYS A 131 8.13 -0.40 -11.13
CA LYS A 131 8.42 -1.00 -9.83
C LYS A 131 9.92 -1.14 -9.63
N ARG A 132 10.52 -0.22 -8.85
CA ARG A 132 11.95 -0.23 -8.55
C ARG A 132 12.27 -1.03 -7.28
N ALA A 133 13.43 -1.68 -7.28
CA ALA A 133 14.03 -2.31 -6.11
C ALA A 133 15.24 -1.50 -5.63
N PHE A 134 15.45 -1.44 -4.33
CA PHE A 134 16.61 -0.78 -3.74
C PHE A 134 17.74 -1.78 -3.52
N SER A 135 18.99 -1.33 -3.71
CA SER A 135 20.16 -2.08 -3.27
C SER A 135 20.76 -1.40 -2.05
N LEU A 136 20.73 -2.09 -0.90
CA LEU A 136 21.34 -1.60 0.33
C LEU A 136 22.62 -2.38 0.62
N VAL A 137 23.63 -1.69 1.12
CA VAL A 137 24.92 -2.30 1.48
C VAL A 137 25.26 -1.94 2.92
N CYS A 138 25.72 -2.93 3.68
CA CYS A 138 26.19 -2.75 5.04
C CYS A 138 27.39 -1.80 5.08
N GLY A 139 27.47 -0.96 6.12
CA GLY A 139 28.59 -0.05 6.35
C GLY A 139 29.90 -0.74 6.76
N ASP A 140 29.88 -2.03 7.08
CA ASP A 140 31.10 -2.78 7.41
C ASP A 140 31.95 -3.01 6.16
N LYS A 141 33.01 -2.19 6.04
CA LYS A 141 33.94 -2.19 4.92
C LYS A 141 34.72 -3.50 4.74
N HIS A 142 34.64 -4.48 5.63
CA HIS A 142 35.35 -5.75 5.48
C HIS A 142 34.52 -6.80 4.74
N THR A 143 33.20 -6.82 4.96
CA THR A 143 32.30 -7.84 4.39
C THR A 143 31.29 -7.26 3.40
N LEU A 144 30.74 -6.08 3.68
CA LEU A 144 29.74 -5.39 2.85
C LEU A 144 28.56 -6.29 2.42
N ALA A 145 27.76 -6.74 3.40
CA ALA A 145 26.54 -7.49 3.12
C ALA A 145 25.57 -6.67 2.26
N ARG A 146 25.05 -7.26 1.19
CA ARG A 146 24.19 -6.61 0.20
C ARG A 146 22.77 -7.17 0.25
N PHE A 147 21.80 -6.27 0.21
CA PHE A 147 20.37 -6.57 0.22
C PHE A 147 19.72 -6.06 -1.06
N LYS A 148 18.80 -6.85 -1.62
CA LYS A 148 17.77 -6.36 -2.54
C LYS A 148 16.51 -6.09 -1.73
N VAL A 149 15.94 -4.90 -1.83
CA VAL A 149 14.71 -4.52 -1.12
C VAL A 149 13.63 -4.17 -2.13
N GLU A 150 12.48 -4.83 -2.07
CA GLU A 150 11.39 -4.63 -3.03
C GLU A 150 10.02 -4.80 -2.40
N ALA A 151 9.03 -4.07 -2.91
CA ALA A 151 7.63 -4.38 -2.66
C ALA A 151 7.27 -5.72 -3.33
N PHE A 152 6.44 -6.55 -2.72
CA PHE A 152 6.09 -7.86 -3.31
C PHE A 152 4.60 -8.23 -3.25
N ASP A 153 3.81 -7.57 -2.41
CA ASP A 153 2.36 -7.72 -2.30
C ASP A 153 1.78 -6.44 -1.66
N LEU A 154 0.46 -6.35 -1.52
CA LEU A 154 -0.23 -5.31 -0.75
C LEU A 154 -0.19 -5.60 0.75
N ALA A 155 0.10 -4.57 1.54
CA ALA A 155 0.04 -4.64 3.00
C ALA A 155 -1.42 -4.80 3.44
N ASP A 156 -1.69 -5.79 4.29
CA ASP A 156 -3.05 -6.23 4.68
C ASP A 156 -3.22 -6.32 6.20
N LYS A 157 -2.40 -5.59 6.96
CA LYS A 157 -2.43 -5.52 8.43
C LYS A 157 -2.23 -4.09 8.94
N GLY A 158 -2.38 -3.90 10.25
CA GLY A 158 -2.19 -2.61 10.92
C GLY A 158 -2.99 -1.49 10.25
N ASP A 159 -2.37 -0.33 10.15
CA ASP A 159 -2.96 0.86 9.50
C ASP A 159 -3.17 0.67 7.99
N SER A 160 -2.57 -0.35 7.36
CA SER A 160 -2.82 -0.64 5.94
C SER A 160 -4.14 -1.36 5.66
N LEU A 161 -4.74 -1.99 6.68
CA LEU A 161 -5.89 -2.88 6.50
C LEU A 161 -7.14 -2.17 5.91
N PRO A 162 -7.53 -0.95 6.34
CA PRO A 162 -8.66 -0.24 5.74
C PRO A 162 -8.49 -0.03 4.23
N TYR A 163 -7.31 0.42 3.82
CA TYR A 163 -6.96 0.69 2.42
C TYR A 163 -6.88 -0.59 1.59
N TYR A 164 -6.33 -1.66 2.16
CA TYR A 164 -6.33 -2.99 1.54
C TYR A 164 -7.75 -3.45 1.24
N ARG A 165 -8.67 -3.36 2.21
CA ARG A 165 -10.07 -3.73 2.02
C ARG A 165 -10.74 -2.89 0.94
N ARG A 166 -10.50 -1.57 0.93
CA ARG A 166 -10.96 -0.69 -0.16
C ARG A 166 -10.41 -1.09 -1.52
N GLY A 167 -9.11 -1.39 -1.62
CA GLY A 167 -8.49 -1.90 -2.83
C GLY A 167 -9.15 -3.19 -3.31
N MET A 168 -9.48 -4.11 -2.41
CA MET A 168 -10.20 -5.34 -2.76
C MET A 168 -11.64 -5.08 -3.22
N SER A 169 -12.35 -4.13 -2.61
CA SER A 169 -13.68 -3.71 -3.07
C SER A 169 -13.63 -3.08 -4.47
N ILE A 170 -12.62 -2.24 -4.75
CA ILE A 170 -12.38 -1.68 -6.09
C ILE A 170 -12.09 -2.79 -7.10
N LEU A 171 -11.20 -3.72 -6.76
CA LEU A 171 -10.88 -4.88 -7.59
C LEU A 171 -12.13 -5.72 -7.91
N ASN A 172 -13.04 -5.89 -6.93
CA ASN A 172 -14.31 -6.58 -7.16
C ASN A 172 -15.21 -5.85 -8.17
N LYS A 173 -15.29 -4.51 -8.13
CA LYS A 173 -16.04 -3.73 -9.13
C LYS A 173 -15.42 -3.87 -10.53
N ILE A 174 -14.09 -3.79 -10.63
CA ILE A 174 -13.36 -3.99 -11.90
C ILE A 174 -13.60 -5.40 -12.47
N ILE A 175 -13.65 -6.43 -11.62
CA ILE A 175 -13.94 -7.81 -12.05
C ILE A 175 -15.37 -7.94 -12.58
N ILE A 176 -16.34 -7.31 -11.92
CA ILE A 176 -17.76 -7.34 -12.35
C ILE A 176 -17.95 -6.54 -13.64
N ARG A 177 -17.23 -5.43 -13.80
CA ARG A 177 -17.31 -4.55 -14.97
C ARG A 177 -15.92 -4.33 -15.60
N PRO A 178 -15.41 -5.30 -16.37
CA PRO A 178 -14.13 -5.17 -17.07
C PRO A 178 -14.13 -3.98 -18.03
N GLY A 179 -12.99 -3.31 -18.15
CA GLY A 179 -12.81 -2.16 -19.04
C GLY A 179 -13.46 -0.86 -18.53
N ILE A 180 -13.79 -0.80 -17.24
CA ILE A 180 -14.29 0.43 -16.61
C ILE A 180 -13.23 1.53 -16.68
N PRO A 181 -13.55 2.74 -17.18
CA PRO A 181 -12.65 3.87 -17.09
C PRO A 181 -12.30 4.19 -15.63
N VAL A 182 -11.03 4.45 -15.33
CA VAL A 182 -10.55 4.65 -13.94
C VAL A 182 -11.24 5.84 -13.25
N ASP A 183 -11.58 6.88 -14.01
CA ASP A 183 -12.36 8.05 -13.58
C ASP A 183 -13.84 7.76 -13.30
N ASN A 184 -14.35 6.61 -13.75
CA ASN A 184 -15.74 6.20 -13.55
C ASN A 184 -15.91 5.11 -12.48
N ILE A 185 -14.82 4.56 -11.92
CA ILE A 185 -14.88 3.51 -10.88
C ILE A 185 -15.68 3.97 -9.66
N LEU A 186 -15.58 5.25 -9.26
CA LEU A 186 -16.32 5.78 -8.12
C LEU A 186 -17.84 5.58 -8.27
N GLY A 187 -18.36 5.68 -9.49
CA GLY A 187 -19.78 5.52 -9.81
C GLY A 187 -20.33 4.11 -9.60
N GLU A 188 -19.46 3.11 -9.40
CA GLU A 188 -19.88 1.73 -9.10
C GLU A 188 -20.19 1.48 -7.61
N PHE A 189 -19.98 2.50 -6.78
CA PHE A 189 -20.24 2.46 -5.36
C PHE A 189 -21.49 3.27 -5.01
N SER A 190 -22.31 2.73 -4.11
CA SER A 190 -23.42 3.50 -3.52
C SER A 190 -22.88 4.62 -2.63
N THR A 191 -23.70 5.66 -2.40
CA THR A 191 -23.37 6.77 -1.47
C THR A 191 -22.94 6.27 -0.09
N ASP A 192 -23.57 5.21 0.41
CA ASP A 192 -23.22 4.58 1.70
C ASP A 192 -21.82 3.95 1.68
N GLU A 193 -21.49 3.21 0.61
CA GLU A 193 -20.14 2.64 0.43
C GLU A 193 -19.08 3.74 0.30
N ILE A 194 -19.42 4.88 -0.29
CA ILE A 194 -18.50 6.00 -0.49
C ILE A 194 -18.24 6.71 0.85
N ASN A 195 -19.30 7.08 1.57
CA ASN A 195 -19.21 8.04 2.67
C ASN A 195 -19.11 7.41 4.07
N ASN A 196 -19.61 6.18 4.28
CA ASN A 196 -19.77 5.62 5.62
C ASN A 196 -18.77 4.52 5.99
N ILE A 197 -17.91 4.13 5.05
CA ILE A 197 -16.83 3.17 5.28
C ILE A 197 -15.50 3.94 5.25
N TYR A 198 -14.60 3.66 6.20
CA TYR A 198 -13.29 4.28 6.20
C TYR A 198 -12.30 3.51 5.28
N PRO A 199 -11.42 4.22 4.54
CA PRO A 199 -11.49 5.65 4.21
C PRO A 199 -12.64 5.99 3.26
N ILE A 200 -13.08 7.26 3.24
CA ILE A 200 -14.04 7.76 2.23
C ILE A 200 -13.44 7.58 0.84
N LEU A 201 -14.27 7.19 -0.13
CA LEU A 201 -13.83 7.08 -1.52
C LEU A 201 -13.95 8.42 -2.25
N GLY A 202 -12.82 8.94 -2.72
CA GLY A 202 -12.70 10.02 -3.69
C GLY A 202 -11.96 9.57 -4.95
N GLN A 203 -11.88 10.44 -5.96
CA GLN A 203 -11.18 10.10 -7.20
C GLN A 203 -9.68 9.88 -6.96
N ASN A 204 -9.06 10.70 -6.09
CA ASN A 204 -7.65 10.59 -5.75
C ASN A 204 -7.32 9.25 -5.07
N ILE A 205 -8.04 8.89 -4.00
CA ILE A 205 -7.78 7.62 -3.30
C ILE A 205 -8.10 6.41 -4.18
N ILE A 206 -9.11 6.46 -5.05
CA ILE A 206 -9.36 5.41 -6.04
C ILE A 206 -8.15 5.26 -6.94
N ALA A 207 -7.63 6.35 -7.49
CA ALA A 207 -6.49 6.28 -8.38
C ALA A 207 -5.22 5.77 -7.69
N VAL A 208 -4.98 6.17 -6.43
CA VAL A 208 -3.88 5.60 -5.62
C VAL A 208 -4.04 4.08 -5.49
N LEU A 209 -5.21 3.62 -5.06
CA LEU A 209 -5.47 2.20 -4.82
C LEU A 209 -5.46 1.37 -6.12
N VAL A 210 -5.99 1.89 -7.22
CA VAL A 210 -5.90 1.27 -8.55
C VAL A 210 -4.44 1.16 -8.98
N GLY A 211 -3.64 2.23 -8.80
CA GLY A 211 -2.22 2.18 -9.09
C GLY A 211 -1.46 1.16 -8.23
N GLU A 212 -1.87 0.93 -6.98
CA GLU A 212 -1.29 -0.13 -6.14
C GLU A 212 -1.62 -1.53 -6.65
N LEU A 213 -2.88 -1.75 -7.05
CA LEU A 213 -3.33 -2.99 -7.67
C LEU A 213 -2.56 -3.25 -8.98
N GLU A 214 -2.39 -2.22 -9.80
CA GLU A 214 -1.64 -2.28 -11.04
C GLU A 214 -0.16 -2.62 -10.81
N LEU A 215 0.49 -1.94 -9.87
CA LEU A 215 1.91 -2.17 -9.58
C LEU A 215 2.19 -3.61 -9.10
N MET A 216 1.21 -4.24 -8.43
CA MET A 216 1.29 -5.65 -8.01
C MET A 216 0.82 -6.63 -9.09
N GLY A 217 0.38 -6.14 -10.25
CA GLY A 217 -0.12 -6.93 -11.37
C GLY A 217 -1.47 -7.58 -11.12
N TYR A 218 -2.29 -7.01 -10.22
CA TYR A 218 -3.67 -7.44 -9.97
C TYR A 218 -4.67 -6.79 -10.92
N VAL A 219 -4.34 -5.60 -11.41
CA VAL A 219 -5.09 -4.85 -12.42
C VAL A 219 -4.13 -4.49 -13.55
N GLU A 220 -4.66 -4.37 -14.75
CA GLU A 220 -3.99 -3.75 -15.90
C GLU A 220 -4.80 -2.51 -16.29
N VAL A 221 -4.13 -1.36 -16.43
CA VAL A 221 -4.75 -0.14 -16.94
C VAL A 221 -4.21 0.15 -18.35
N ALA A 222 -5.08 0.02 -19.35
CA ALA A 222 -4.76 0.32 -20.74
C ALA A 222 -5.76 1.34 -21.26
N ASP A 223 -5.27 2.41 -21.91
CA ASP A 223 -6.09 3.52 -22.43
C ASP A 223 -7.06 4.10 -21.39
N GLY A 224 -6.61 4.20 -20.14
CA GLY A 224 -7.40 4.70 -19.01
C GLY A 224 -8.50 3.76 -18.51
N LYS A 225 -8.55 2.51 -19.00
CA LYS A 225 -9.53 1.50 -18.61
C LYS A 225 -8.89 0.38 -17.80
N ALA A 226 -9.52 0.04 -16.69
CA ALA A 226 -9.03 -0.98 -15.77
C ALA A 226 -9.62 -2.37 -16.08
N ASN A 227 -8.77 -3.38 -16.09
CA ASN A 227 -9.15 -4.79 -16.19
C ASN A 227 -8.44 -5.59 -15.10
N ALA A 228 -9.14 -6.54 -14.47
CA ALA A 228 -8.51 -7.42 -13.50
C ALA A 228 -7.74 -8.53 -14.20
N THR A 229 -6.50 -8.76 -13.77
CA THR A 229 -5.70 -9.90 -14.24
C THR A 229 -6.17 -11.20 -13.58
N GLU A 230 -5.71 -12.35 -14.08
CA GLU A 230 -5.94 -13.64 -13.40
C GLU A 230 -5.40 -13.61 -11.96
N LYS A 231 -4.21 -13.02 -11.76
CA LYS A 231 -3.61 -12.82 -10.44
C LYS A 231 -4.52 -11.98 -9.53
N GLY A 232 -5.16 -10.95 -10.08
CA GLY A 232 -6.14 -10.13 -9.36
C GLY A 232 -7.38 -10.94 -8.94
N GLN A 233 -7.93 -11.74 -9.84
CA GLN A 233 -9.07 -12.61 -9.52
C GLN A 233 -8.74 -13.60 -8.39
N GLN A 234 -7.56 -14.22 -8.44
CA GLN A 234 -7.07 -15.13 -7.40
C GLN A 234 -6.87 -14.39 -6.07
N LYS A 235 -6.30 -13.17 -6.08
CA LYS A 235 -6.12 -12.34 -4.88
C LYS A 235 -7.46 -12.00 -4.23
N LEU A 236 -8.44 -11.59 -5.02
CA LEU A 236 -9.78 -11.30 -4.50
C LEU A 236 -10.46 -12.56 -3.95
N ALA A 237 -10.34 -13.70 -4.62
CA ALA A 237 -10.91 -14.96 -4.13
C ALA A 237 -10.29 -15.37 -2.79
N ALA A 238 -8.97 -15.23 -2.63
CA ALA A 238 -8.28 -15.49 -1.38
C ALA A 238 -8.76 -14.54 -0.26
N PHE A 239 -8.92 -13.25 -0.56
CA PHE A 239 -9.48 -12.28 0.38
C PHE A 239 -10.92 -12.62 0.79
N LYS A 240 -11.81 -12.92 -0.16
CA LYS A 240 -13.18 -13.35 0.15
C LYS A 240 -13.20 -14.57 1.07
N LYS A 241 -12.26 -15.50 0.90
CA LYS A 241 -12.12 -16.69 1.75
C LYS A 241 -11.67 -16.34 3.18
N SER A 242 -10.85 -15.31 3.35
CA SER A 242 -10.36 -14.89 4.68
C SER A 242 -11.39 -14.12 5.50
N LEU A 243 -12.43 -13.58 4.86
CA LEU A 243 -13.49 -12.82 5.53
C LEU A 243 -14.53 -13.72 6.20
N THR A 244 -15.03 -13.27 7.35
CA THR A 244 -16.24 -13.80 7.98
C THR A 244 -17.48 -13.54 7.11
N LYS A 245 -18.60 -14.20 7.41
CA LYS A 245 -19.88 -13.98 6.70
C LYS A 245 -20.38 -12.54 6.87
N GLU A 246 -20.21 -11.97 8.07
CA GLU A 246 -20.62 -10.61 8.36
C GLU A 246 -19.81 -9.60 7.54
N GLU A 247 -18.48 -9.75 7.49
CA GLU A 247 -17.61 -8.86 6.73
C GLU A 247 -17.87 -8.95 5.22
N ARG A 248 -18.07 -10.15 4.67
CA ARG A 248 -18.44 -10.30 3.25
C ARG A 248 -19.74 -9.55 2.92
N LYS A 249 -20.74 -9.70 3.78
CA LYS A 249 -22.02 -8.99 3.63
C LYS A 249 -21.82 -7.48 3.75
N ALA A 250 -21.04 -7.02 4.72
CA ALA A 250 -20.75 -5.60 4.95
C ALA A 250 -20.01 -4.96 3.77
N LEU A 251 -19.07 -5.67 3.15
CA LEU A 251 -18.28 -5.22 2.01
C LEU A 251 -18.93 -5.46 0.64
N LYS A 252 -20.09 -6.12 0.62
CA LYS A 252 -20.81 -6.53 -0.61
C LYS A 252 -19.94 -7.39 -1.56
N LEU A 253 -19.22 -8.36 -0.99
CA LEU A 253 -18.26 -9.24 -1.68
C LEU A 253 -18.71 -10.70 -1.77
#